data_AF-A0A842WJP0-F1
#
_entry.id   AF-A0A842WJP0-F1
#
_cell.length_a   1.000
_cell.length_b   1.000
_cell.length_c   1.000
_cell.angle_alpha   90.00
_cell.angle_beta   90.00
_cell.angle_gamma   90.00
#
_symmetry.space_group_name_H-M   'P 1'
#
loop_
_entity.id
_entity.type
_entity.pdbx_description
1 polymer ?
#
loop_
_entity_poly.entity_id
_entity_poly.type
_entity_poly.pdbx_seq_one_letter_code
_entity_poly.pdbx_strand_id
1 'polypeptide(L)'
;MNDKIENNDTDPQEDESVSETPRTTKRSRRIRNKSYKTLATFIAWSAFVSIWLFFFAIDFTIIENASMVIASLIWFGGMNGVIWTPDRVIPSKSAGRTRATIFISVTWLALLILWFPFFADPFTGYQNTALLIASFVIFIGLVGGMWLRAVPGPIGDERNMIIATFSVFLLWQIFLVIWLWWYAPIYQFEQNVAIGILSSVIAIALIFGSAARISKRLDEDFQGIAEVGLFLTWLLLLVGWFWFFAGDFNTYQNFAIVFISMILFAGIAFIRGRKKWTTMSELEELDFKD
;
A
#
# COMPACT_ATOMS: atom_id res chain seq x y z
N MET A 1 -17.51 -87.11 14.45
CA MET A 1 -18.55 -87.62 15.37
C MET A 1 -18.63 -86.62 16.50
N ASN A 2 -19.69 -85.81 16.50
CA ASN A 2 -20.18 -84.88 17.54
C ASN A 2 -19.18 -83.76 17.95
N ASP A 3 -19.53 -82.54 18.29
CA ASP A 3 -20.72 -81.69 18.51
C ASP A 3 -20.02 -80.32 18.79
N LYS A 4 -20.45 -79.11 18.47
CA LYS A 4 -21.75 -78.46 18.49
C LYS A 4 -21.54 -77.10 17.83
N ILE A 5 -22.51 -76.72 17.02
CA ILE A 5 -22.78 -75.35 16.61
C ILE A 5 -23.38 -74.65 17.82
N GLU A 6 -22.85 -73.50 18.21
CA GLU A 6 -23.57 -72.57 19.07
C GLU A 6 -23.40 -71.16 18.50
N ASN A 7 -24.45 -70.74 17.76
CA ASN A 7 -24.73 -69.35 17.46
C ASN A 7 -24.84 -68.58 18.78
N ASN A 8 -24.14 -67.45 18.88
CA ASN A 8 -24.60 -66.39 19.75
C ASN A 8 -24.55 -65.07 18.98
N ASP A 9 -25.67 -64.79 18.32
CA ASP A 9 -26.08 -63.45 17.95
C ASP A 9 -26.18 -62.62 19.22
N THR A 10 -25.30 -61.66 19.39
CA THR A 10 -25.62 -60.48 20.19
C THR A 10 -24.82 -59.32 19.65
N ASP A 11 -25.45 -58.62 18.73
CA ASP A 11 -25.13 -57.26 18.34
C ASP A 11 -25.84 -56.34 19.36
N PRO A 12 -25.15 -55.78 20.37
CA PRO A 12 -25.59 -54.52 20.92
C PRO A 12 -25.09 -53.44 19.97
N GLN A 13 -26.04 -52.81 19.28
CA GLN A 13 -25.86 -51.48 18.72
C GLN A 13 -25.15 -50.60 19.75
N GLU A 14 -23.85 -50.39 19.57
CA GLU A 14 -23.21 -49.19 20.08
C GLU A 14 -23.73 -48.06 19.20
N ASP A 15 -24.88 -47.54 19.59
CA ASP A 15 -25.19 -46.13 19.42
C ASP A 15 -24.03 -45.36 20.08
N GLU A 16 -22.93 -45.18 19.35
CA GLU A 16 -22.09 -44.01 19.47
C GLU A 16 -23.00 -42.83 19.10
N SER A 17 -23.85 -42.43 20.04
CA SER A 17 -24.40 -41.10 20.10
C SER A 17 -23.21 -40.18 20.21
N VAL A 18 -22.69 -39.79 19.04
CA VAL A 18 -21.68 -38.74 18.87
C VAL A 18 -22.19 -37.59 19.72
N SER A 19 -21.57 -37.39 20.88
CA SER A 19 -21.95 -36.35 21.81
C SER A 19 -21.53 -35.00 21.21
N GLU A 20 -22.33 -34.52 20.27
CA GLU A 20 -22.10 -33.33 19.47
C GLU A 20 -22.45 -32.03 20.24
N THR A 21 -22.33 -31.97 21.57
CA THR A 21 -23.08 -30.95 22.33
C THR A 21 -22.31 -30.19 23.41
N PRO A 22 -21.16 -29.57 23.07
CA PRO A 22 -20.90 -28.22 23.62
C PRO A 22 -20.33 -27.17 22.63
N ARG A 23 -19.94 -27.57 21.41
CA ARG A 23 -19.28 -26.65 20.44
C ARG A 23 -20.26 -25.81 19.62
N THR A 24 -21.45 -26.34 19.32
CA THR A 24 -22.48 -25.69 18.50
C THR A 24 -23.12 -24.47 19.19
N THR A 25 -23.41 -24.58 20.49
CA THR A 25 -24.04 -23.49 21.27
C THR A 25 -23.15 -22.26 21.44
N LYS A 26 -21.84 -22.44 21.67
CA LYS A 26 -20.87 -21.32 21.79
C LYS A 26 -20.67 -20.58 20.46
N ARG A 27 -20.69 -21.29 19.32
CA ARG A 27 -20.59 -20.67 17.97
C ARG A 27 -21.84 -19.85 17.64
N SER A 28 -23.03 -20.41 17.92
CA SER A 28 -24.31 -19.72 17.71
C SER A 28 -24.41 -18.42 18.50
N ARG A 29 -24.05 -18.42 19.80
CA ARG A 29 -24.07 -17.20 20.63
C ARG A 29 -23.11 -16.12 20.12
N ARG A 30 -21.92 -16.50 19.62
CA ARG A 30 -20.95 -15.54 19.07
C ARG A 30 -21.44 -14.88 17.78
N ILE A 31 -21.99 -15.67 16.86
CA ILE A 31 -22.56 -15.14 15.61
C ILE A 31 -23.71 -14.18 15.95
N ARG A 32 -24.60 -14.58 16.86
CA ARG A 32 -25.71 -13.72 17.33
C ARG A 32 -25.22 -12.39 17.91
N ASN A 33 -24.19 -12.43 18.75
CA ASN A 33 -23.59 -11.20 19.30
C ASN A 33 -22.97 -10.30 18.22
N LYS A 34 -22.36 -10.88 17.18
CA LYS A 34 -21.84 -10.10 16.04
C LYS A 34 -22.99 -9.46 15.25
N SER A 35 -24.07 -10.20 15.01
CA SER A 35 -25.27 -9.68 14.35
C SER A 35 -25.90 -8.50 15.10
N TYR A 36 -26.04 -8.59 16.43
CA TYR A 36 -26.54 -7.46 17.23
C TYR A 36 -25.63 -6.23 17.16
N LYS A 37 -24.30 -6.42 17.14
CA LYS A 37 -23.35 -5.31 16.98
C LYS A 37 -23.46 -4.66 15.59
N THR A 38 -23.60 -5.45 14.53
CA THR A 38 -23.83 -4.93 13.17
C THR A 38 -25.17 -4.19 13.07
N LEU A 39 -26.22 -4.68 13.71
CA LEU A 39 -27.50 -3.97 13.77
C LEU A 39 -27.36 -2.64 14.52
N ALA A 40 -26.66 -2.63 15.64
CA ALA A 40 -26.42 -1.42 16.42
C ALA A 40 -25.59 -0.39 15.63
N THR A 41 -24.54 -0.81 14.91
CA THR A 41 -23.75 0.10 14.06
C THR A 41 -24.56 0.64 12.90
N PHE A 42 -25.48 -0.15 12.34
CA PHE A 42 -26.39 0.30 11.28
C PHE A 42 -27.36 1.35 11.79
N ILE A 43 -28.03 1.09 12.92
CA ILE A 43 -28.94 2.06 13.55
C ILE A 43 -28.20 3.36 13.88
N ALA A 44 -26.99 3.27 14.45
CA ALA A 44 -26.17 4.44 14.77
C ALA A 44 -25.79 5.24 13.51
N TRP A 45 -25.38 4.58 12.43
CA TRP A 45 -25.08 5.23 11.16
C TRP A 45 -26.30 5.88 10.53
N SER A 46 -27.45 5.18 10.48
CA SER A 46 -28.70 5.73 9.94
C SER A 46 -29.19 6.93 10.75
N ALA A 47 -29.08 6.89 12.08
CA ALA A 47 -29.40 8.02 12.95
C ALA A 47 -28.46 9.21 12.68
N PHE A 48 -27.16 8.96 12.56
CA PHE A 48 -26.18 10.00 12.22
C PHE A 48 -26.50 10.67 10.87
N VAL A 49 -26.72 9.89 9.81
CA VAL A 49 -27.04 10.43 8.48
C VAL A 49 -28.34 11.23 8.51
N SER A 50 -29.35 10.72 9.22
CA SER A 50 -30.62 11.44 9.39
C SER A 50 -30.41 12.78 10.10
N ILE A 51 -29.72 12.79 11.24
CA ILE A 51 -29.43 14.00 12.01
C ILE A 51 -28.61 15.00 11.15
N TRP A 52 -27.59 14.51 10.44
CA TRP A 52 -26.79 15.36 9.55
C TRP A 52 -27.65 16.05 8.49
N LEU A 53 -28.46 15.27 7.77
CA LEU A 53 -29.30 15.78 6.68
C LEU A 53 -30.38 16.75 7.18
N PHE A 54 -30.94 16.54 8.37
CA PHE A 54 -31.99 17.40 8.91
C PHE A 54 -31.45 18.69 9.53
N PHE A 55 -30.34 18.64 10.25
CA PHE A 55 -29.90 19.77 11.07
C PHE A 55 -28.70 20.53 10.52
N PHE A 56 -27.84 19.87 9.74
CA PHE A 56 -26.54 20.44 9.34
C PHE A 56 -26.44 20.68 7.84
N ALA A 57 -27.07 19.84 7.01
CA ALA A 57 -26.84 19.84 5.57
C ALA A 57 -27.18 21.16 4.85
N ILE A 58 -28.03 22.01 5.43
CA ILE A 58 -28.42 23.30 4.83
C ILE A 58 -27.26 24.29 4.73
N ASP A 59 -26.31 24.22 5.66
CA ASP A 59 -25.16 25.12 5.72
C ASP A 59 -23.97 24.63 4.88
N PHE A 60 -24.12 23.50 4.19
CA PHE A 60 -23.06 22.85 3.41
C PHE A 60 -23.45 22.68 1.94
N THR A 61 -22.44 22.72 1.07
CA THR A 61 -22.58 22.43 -0.35
C THR A 61 -22.94 20.97 -0.61
N ILE A 62 -23.38 20.66 -1.83
CA ILE A 62 -23.69 19.28 -2.25
C ILE A 62 -22.44 18.38 -2.12
N ILE A 63 -21.25 18.91 -2.45
CA ILE A 63 -20.00 18.14 -2.40
C ILE A 63 -19.61 17.83 -0.95
N GLU A 64 -19.69 18.81 -0.05
CA GLU A 64 -19.43 18.62 1.39
C GLU A 64 -20.40 17.61 2.01
N ASN A 65 -21.70 17.74 1.71
CA ASN A 65 -22.72 16.82 2.17
C ASN A 65 -22.49 15.39 1.66
N ALA A 66 -22.20 15.23 0.36
CA ALA A 66 -21.89 13.93 -0.23
C ALA A 66 -20.66 13.31 0.44
N SER A 67 -19.63 14.12 0.70
CA SER A 67 -18.39 13.67 1.32
C SER A 67 -18.61 13.22 2.77
N MET A 68 -19.47 13.92 3.53
CA MET A 68 -19.84 13.50 4.87
C MET A 68 -20.59 12.16 4.86
N VAL A 69 -21.55 11.99 3.94
CA VAL A 69 -22.28 10.71 3.79
C VAL A 69 -21.32 9.58 3.43
N ILE A 70 -20.44 9.79 2.45
CA ILE A 70 -19.44 8.79 2.01
C ILE A 70 -18.47 8.44 3.14
N ALA A 71 -17.92 9.44 3.84
CA ALA A 71 -17.00 9.22 4.95
C ALA A 71 -17.68 8.44 6.10
N SER A 72 -18.94 8.76 6.43
CA SER A 72 -19.71 8.03 7.43
C SER A 72 -19.99 6.57 7.02
N LEU A 73 -20.25 6.33 5.73
CA LEU A 73 -20.48 5.00 5.18
C LEU A 73 -19.21 4.14 5.24
N ILE A 74 -18.05 4.74 4.92
CA ILE A 74 -16.74 4.10 5.06
C ILE A 74 -16.47 3.74 6.52
N TRP A 75 -16.81 4.64 7.44
CA TRP A 75 -16.68 4.37 8.88
C TRP A 75 -17.58 3.22 9.34
N PHE A 76 -18.85 3.20 8.88
CA PHE A 76 -19.79 2.11 9.12
C PHE A 76 -19.29 0.77 8.57
N GLY A 77 -18.82 0.74 7.32
CA GLY A 77 -18.23 -0.45 6.69
C GLY A 77 -16.99 -0.93 7.43
N GLY A 78 -16.13 0.00 7.84
CA GLY A 78 -14.93 -0.26 8.64
C GLY A 78 -15.21 -0.93 9.98
N MET A 79 -16.17 -0.40 10.74
CA MET A 79 -16.59 -1.00 12.02
C MET A 79 -17.13 -2.41 11.84
N ASN A 80 -17.91 -2.64 10.79
CA ASN A 80 -18.36 -3.98 10.46
C ASN A 80 -17.20 -4.90 10.10
N GLY A 81 -16.22 -4.43 9.32
CA GLY A 81 -14.98 -5.17 9.06
C GLY A 81 -14.26 -5.59 10.35
N VAL A 82 -14.14 -4.69 11.33
CA VAL A 82 -13.54 -4.97 12.65
C VAL A 82 -14.33 -6.05 13.42
N ILE A 83 -15.66 -5.95 13.46
CA ILE A 83 -16.57 -6.90 14.13
C ILE A 83 -16.45 -8.31 13.51
N TRP A 84 -16.39 -8.36 12.18
CA TRP A 84 -16.40 -9.61 11.43
C TRP A 84 -15.01 -10.25 11.29
N THR A 85 -13.93 -9.51 11.58
CA THR A 85 -12.56 -10.06 11.61
C THR A 85 -12.50 -11.34 12.46
N PRO A 86 -12.08 -12.48 11.90
CA PRO A 86 -12.06 -13.76 12.59
C PRO A 86 -10.93 -13.81 13.64
N ASP A 87 -11.24 -14.32 14.83
CA ASP A 87 -10.25 -14.45 15.92
C ASP A 87 -9.27 -15.64 15.73
N ARG A 88 -9.56 -16.56 14.79
CA ARG A 88 -8.94 -17.90 14.73
C ARG A 88 -8.28 -18.28 13.41
N VAL A 89 -8.51 -17.52 12.34
CA VAL A 89 -7.94 -17.81 11.00
C VAL A 89 -6.53 -17.22 10.86
N ILE A 90 -6.14 -16.33 11.78
CA ILE A 90 -4.87 -15.60 11.78
C ILE A 90 -4.14 -15.99 13.08
N PRO A 91 -2.84 -16.31 13.10
CA PRO A 91 -2.10 -16.71 14.31
C PRO A 91 -2.46 -15.77 15.47
N SER A 92 -2.93 -16.29 16.62
CA SER A 92 -3.78 -15.58 17.61
C SER A 92 -3.36 -14.15 18.01
N LYS A 93 -2.08 -13.78 17.85
CA LYS A 93 -1.53 -12.43 18.05
C LYS A 93 -1.80 -11.42 16.90
N SER A 94 -2.37 -11.85 15.78
CA SER A 94 -2.53 -11.03 14.56
C SER A 94 -3.94 -10.50 14.35
N ALA A 95 -4.97 -11.12 14.93
CA ALA A 95 -6.35 -10.63 14.82
C ALA A 95 -6.52 -9.19 15.35
N GLY A 96 -5.82 -8.84 16.44
CA GLY A 96 -5.78 -7.46 16.96
C GLY A 96 -5.11 -6.49 15.98
N ARG A 97 -4.03 -6.91 15.32
CA ARG A 97 -3.32 -6.09 14.32
C ARG A 97 -4.16 -5.86 13.07
N THR A 98 -4.88 -6.89 12.62
CA THR A 98 -5.82 -6.77 11.50
C THR A 98 -6.94 -5.78 11.83
N ARG A 99 -7.55 -5.87 13.00
CA ARG A 99 -8.59 -4.91 13.44
C ARG A 99 -8.05 -3.48 13.49
N ALA A 100 -6.86 -3.29 14.07
CA ALA A 100 -6.24 -1.98 14.13
C ALA A 100 -5.89 -1.45 12.73
N THR A 101 -5.42 -2.30 11.82
CA THR A 101 -5.16 -1.93 10.41
C THR A 101 -6.45 -1.48 9.73
N ILE A 102 -7.55 -2.23 9.84
CA ILE A 102 -8.86 -1.83 9.30
C ILE A 102 -9.27 -0.46 9.85
N PHE A 103 -9.18 -0.28 11.18
CA PHE A 103 -9.56 0.98 11.83
C PHE A 103 -8.70 2.17 11.35
N ILE A 104 -7.37 1.99 11.30
CA ILE A 104 -6.43 3.02 10.85
C ILE A 104 -6.68 3.38 9.38
N SER A 105 -6.84 2.38 8.50
CA SER A 105 -7.12 2.62 7.07
C SER A 105 -8.44 3.33 6.84
N VAL A 106 -9.50 2.94 7.55
CA VAL A 106 -10.82 3.57 7.48
C VAL A 106 -10.76 5.01 7.98
N THR A 107 -10.05 5.24 9.07
CA THR A 107 -9.88 6.58 9.65
C THR A 107 -9.07 7.48 8.72
N TRP A 108 -7.98 6.98 8.15
CA TRP A 108 -7.16 7.73 7.18
C TRP A 108 -7.95 8.04 5.90
N LEU A 109 -8.73 7.08 5.38
CA LEU A 109 -9.55 7.32 4.20
C LEU A 109 -10.67 8.34 4.47
N ALA A 110 -11.33 8.25 5.63
CA ALA A 110 -12.32 9.25 6.05
C ALA A 110 -11.68 10.63 6.21
N LEU A 111 -10.47 10.71 6.77
CA LEU A 111 -9.71 11.95 6.85
C LEU A 111 -9.50 12.56 5.46
N LEU A 112 -9.06 11.80 4.46
CA LEU A 112 -8.85 12.33 3.11
C LEU A 112 -10.15 12.82 2.46
N ILE A 113 -11.24 12.06 2.61
CA ILE A 113 -12.53 12.40 2.01
C ILE A 113 -13.11 13.67 2.65
N LEU A 114 -12.90 13.87 3.95
CA LEU A 114 -13.34 15.07 4.64
C LEU A 114 -12.36 16.24 4.48
N TRP A 115 -11.08 15.98 4.26
CA TRP A 115 -10.07 17.03 4.13
C TRP A 115 -10.35 17.94 2.94
N PHE A 116 -10.53 17.35 1.75
CA PHE A 116 -10.65 18.15 0.52
C PHE A 116 -11.85 19.09 0.48
N PRO A 117 -13.07 18.68 0.84
CA PRO A 117 -14.24 19.56 0.77
C PRO A 117 -14.31 20.59 1.90
N PHE A 118 -13.79 20.28 3.09
CA PHE A 118 -14.00 21.12 4.28
C PHE A 118 -12.78 21.93 4.70
N PHE A 119 -11.56 21.45 4.40
CA PHE A 119 -10.34 21.99 5.01
C PHE A 119 -9.27 22.38 3.99
N ALA A 120 -9.41 22.02 2.71
CA ALA A 120 -8.36 22.27 1.72
C ALA A 120 -8.31 23.74 1.25
N ASP A 121 -9.43 24.47 1.28
CA ASP A 121 -9.55 25.81 0.71
C ASP A 121 -8.54 26.85 1.24
N PRO A 122 -8.21 26.90 2.54
CA PRO A 122 -7.22 27.85 3.05
C PRO A 122 -5.78 27.55 2.61
N PHE A 123 -5.52 26.38 2.00
CA PHE A 123 -4.19 25.91 1.67
C PHE A 123 -3.95 25.93 0.15
N THR A 124 -2.72 26.23 -0.25
CA THR A 124 -2.30 26.12 -1.64
C THR A 124 -2.29 24.67 -2.11
N GLY A 125 -2.32 24.44 -3.43
CA GLY A 125 -2.21 23.09 -4.01
C GLY A 125 -0.95 22.34 -3.53
N TYR A 126 0.17 23.04 -3.35
CA TYR A 126 1.39 22.43 -2.80
C TYR A 126 1.23 22.01 -1.33
N GLN A 127 0.64 22.87 -0.49
CA GLN A 127 0.39 22.56 0.92
C GLN A 127 -0.59 21.39 1.09
N ASN A 128 -1.66 21.35 0.29
CA ASN A 128 -2.59 20.22 0.28
C ASN A 128 -1.90 18.92 -0.16
N THR A 129 -1.02 18.99 -1.16
CA THR A 129 -0.20 17.84 -1.59
C THR A 129 0.77 17.40 -0.49
N ALA A 130 1.42 18.35 0.19
CA ALA A 130 2.32 18.09 1.32
C ALA A 130 1.58 17.37 2.45
N LEU A 131 0.37 17.82 2.78
CA LEU A 131 -0.45 17.21 3.83
C LEU A 131 -0.92 15.81 3.45
N LEU A 132 -1.29 15.59 2.19
CA LEU A 132 -1.61 14.26 1.68
C LEU A 132 -0.43 13.31 1.84
N ILE A 133 0.78 13.72 1.42
CA ILE A 133 2.01 12.93 1.58
C ILE A 133 2.31 12.68 3.06
N ALA A 134 2.25 13.72 3.91
CA ALA A 134 2.51 13.60 5.34
C ALA A 134 1.54 12.62 6.02
N SER A 135 0.24 12.71 5.71
CA SER A 135 -0.77 11.79 6.24
C SER A 135 -0.52 10.35 5.78
N PHE A 136 -0.07 10.15 4.54
CA PHE A 136 0.25 8.84 4.00
C PHE A 136 1.50 8.24 4.64
N VAL A 137 2.53 9.05 4.93
CA VAL A 137 3.72 8.63 5.69
C VAL A 137 3.32 8.18 7.09
N ILE A 138 2.47 8.93 7.78
CA ILE A 138 1.94 8.55 9.10
C ILE A 138 1.15 7.23 8.99
N PHE A 139 0.29 7.11 7.99
CA PHE A 139 -0.50 5.90 7.74
C PHE A 139 0.39 4.66 7.52
N ILE A 140 1.38 4.74 6.62
CA ILE A 140 2.35 3.66 6.38
C ILE A 140 3.16 3.38 7.66
N GLY A 141 3.57 4.41 8.40
CA GLY A 141 4.31 4.24 9.65
C GLY A 141 3.51 3.46 10.70
N LEU A 142 2.23 3.81 10.88
CA LEU A 142 1.33 3.15 11.83
C LEU A 142 1.02 1.70 11.41
N VAL A 143 0.64 1.48 10.15
CA VAL A 143 0.31 0.14 9.64
C VAL A 143 1.58 -0.70 9.51
N GLY A 144 2.57 -0.23 8.76
CA GLY A 144 3.84 -0.91 8.56
C GLY A 144 4.55 -1.21 9.87
N GLY A 145 4.64 -0.25 10.80
CA GLY A 145 5.24 -0.44 12.12
C GLY A 145 4.60 -1.58 12.92
N MET A 146 3.28 -1.74 12.80
CA MET A 146 2.54 -2.82 13.45
C MET A 146 2.87 -4.21 12.87
N TRP A 147 3.15 -4.27 11.57
CA TRP A 147 3.46 -5.50 10.84
C TRP A 147 4.95 -5.84 10.78
N LEU A 148 5.85 -4.88 11.01
CA LEU A 148 7.31 -5.11 11.04
C LEU A 148 7.74 -6.20 12.03
N ARG A 149 7.01 -6.36 13.15
CA ARG A 149 7.30 -7.38 14.17
C ARG A 149 6.48 -8.68 13.99
N ALA A 150 5.69 -8.77 12.93
CA ALA A 150 4.78 -9.89 12.68
C ALA A 150 5.37 -10.93 11.74
N VAL A 151 6.15 -10.47 10.77
CA VAL A 151 6.80 -11.30 9.77
C VAL A 151 8.18 -11.71 10.30
N PRO A 152 8.55 -13.00 10.26
CA PRO A 152 9.95 -13.40 10.45
C PRO A 152 10.80 -12.60 9.47
N GLY A 153 11.53 -11.63 9.99
CA GLY A 153 12.31 -10.72 9.16
C GLY A 153 13.55 -11.41 8.64
N PRO A 154 14.11 -10.93 7.52
CA PRO A 154 15.43 -11.34 7.10
C PRO A 154 16.46 -11.09 8.22
N ILE A 155 17.53 -11.87 8.21
CA ILE A 155 18.58 -11.86 9.24
C ILE A 155 19.88 -11.33 8.61
N GLY A 156 20.67 -10.57 9.38
CA GLY A 156 21.97 -10.07 8.91
C GLY A 156 21.87 -8.92 7.91
N ASP A 157 22.65 -8.98 6.83
CA ASP A 157 22.84 -7.86 5.89
C ASP A 157 21.57 -7.51 5.10
N GLU A 158 20.71 -8.48 4.81
CA GLU A 158 19.43 -8.25 4.13
C GLU A 158 18.47 -7.39 4.98
N ARG A 159 18.46 -7.58 6.31
CA ARG A 159 17.68 -6.73 7.23
C ARG A 159 18.18 -5.29 7.20
N ASN A 160 19.50 -5.11 7.20
CA ASN A 160 20.11 -3.78 7.16
C ASN A 160 19.78 -3.07 5.84
N MET A 161 19.73 -3.80 4.72
CA MET A 161 19.31 -3.29 3.42
C MET A 161 17.87 -2.75 3.44
N ILE A 162 16.94 -3.55 3.98
CA ILE A 162 15.53 -3.16 4.05
C ILE A 162 15.35 -1.93 4.93
N ILE A 163 16.01 -1.90 6.09
CA ILE A 163 15.97 -0.74 7.00
C ILE A 163 16.56 0.49 6.32
N ALA A 164 17.71 0.37 5.64
CA ALA A 164 18.33 1.47 4.92
C ALA A 164 17.43 2.00 3.79
N THR A 165 16.88 1.10 2.98
CA THR A 165 15.97 1.44 1.87
C THR A 165 14.72 2.16 2.36
N PHE A 166 14.09 1.62 3.41
CA PHE A 166 12.92 2.23 4.02
C PHE A 166 13.24 3.59 4.65
N SER A 167 14.42 3.73 5.27
CA SER A 167 14.86 5.00 5.86
C SER A 167 15.10 6.06 4.80
N VAL A 168 15.75 5.72 3.68
CA VAL A 168 15.94 6.64 2.55
C VAL A 168 14.59 7.06 1.97
N PHE A 169 13.66 6.12 1.78
CA PHE A 169 12.31 6.42 1.33
C PHE A 169 11.60 7.40 2.28
N LEU A 170 11.60 7.15 3.59
CA LEU A 170 10.97 8.03 4.56
C LEU A 170 11.61 9.42 4.61
N LEU A 171 12.94 9.52 4.56
CA LEU A 171 13.65 10.79 4.52
C LEU A 171 13.30 11.59 3.25
N TRP A 172 13.20 10.91 2.11
CA TRP A 172 12.77 11.53 0.87
C TRP A 172 11.32 12.03 0.96
N GLN A 173 10.40 11.27 1.56
CA GLN A 173 9.04 11.73 1.78
C GLN A 173 8.97 12.95 2.72
N ILE A 174 9.73 12.94 3.82
CA ILE A 174 9.84 14.09 4.74
C ILE A 174 10.38 15.32 3.99
N PHE A 175 11.41 15.13 3.17
CA PHE A 175 11.93 16.19 2.31
C PHE A 175 10.84 16.77 1.40
N LEU A 176 10.06 15.92 0.71
CA LEU A 176 8.97 16.39 -0.15
C LEU A 176 7.92 17.20 0.62
N VAL A 177 7.54 16.75 1.82
CA VAL A 177 6.60 17.49 2.68
C VAL A 177 7.15 18.87 3.03
N ILE A 178 8.41 18.95 3.48
CA ILE A 178 9.07 20.21 3.84
C ILE A 178 9.19 21.12 2.60
N TRP A 179 9.60 20.57 1.46
CA TRP A 179 9.73 21.30 0.21
C TRP A 179 8.40 21.90 -0.24
N LEU A 180 7.37 21.07 -0.35
CA LEU A 180 6.05 21.49 -0.81
C LEU A 180 5.39 22.51 0.13
N TRP A 181 5.63 22.38 1.43
CA TRP A 181 5.04 23.30 2.41
C TRP A 181 5.70 24.67 2.42
N TRP A 182 7.04 24.72 2.42
CA TRP A 182 7.78 25.96 2.69
C TRP A 182 8.41 26.59 1.47
N TYR A 183 8.91 25.78 0.54
CA TYR A 183 9.75 26.25 -0.55
C TYR A 183 9.00 26.33 -1.88
N ALA A 184 8.11 25.36 -2.16
CA ALA A 184 7.45 25.27 -3.45
C ALA A 184 6.69 26.55 -3.88
N PRO A 185 6.00 27.29 -2.99
CA PRO A 185 5.35 28.55 -3.39
C PRO A 185 6.29 29.64 -3.91
N ILE A 186 7.59 29.55 -3.63
CA ILE A 186 8.62 30.54 -4.06
C ILE A 186 9.10 30.25 -5.49
N TYR A 187 8.94 29.00 -5.95
CA TYR A 187 9.42 28.54 -7.25
C TYR A 187 8.28 28.40 -8.25
N GLN A 188 8.63 28.47 -9.54
CA GLN A 188 7.68 28.16 -10.61
C GLN A 188 7.31 26.68 -10.60
N PHE A 189 6.18 26.34 -11.23
CA PHE A 189 5.69 24.96 -11.28
C PHE A 189 6.71 24.00 -11.89
N GLU A 190 7.35 24.41 -12.99
CA GLU A 190 8.35 23.64 -13.71
C GLU A 190 9.58 23.37 -12.84
N GLN A 191 10.04 24.39 -12.10
CA GLN A 191 11.16 24.25 -11.17
C GLN A 191 10.82 23.30 -10.01
N ASN A 192 9.58 23.35 -9.50
CA ASN A 192 9.11 22.39 -8.50
C ASN A 192 9.08 20.95 -9.04
N VAL A 193 8.67 20.76 -10.29
CA VAL A 193 8.76 19.45 -10.97
C VAL A 193 10.22 18.99 -11.07
N ALA A 194 11.14 19.87 -11.47
CA ALA A 194 12.56 19.56 -11.55
C ALA A 194 13.12 19.11 -10.19
N ILE A 195 12.78 19.79 -9.09
CA ILE A 195 13.24 19.41 -7.73
C ILE A 195 12.61 18.10 -7.26
N GLY A 196 11.34 17.86 -7.60
CA GLY A 196 10.68 16.57 -7.36
C GLY A 196 11.42 15.42 -8.05
N ILE A 197 11.79 15.59 -9.33
CA ILE A 197 12.55 14.60 -10.08
C ILE A 197 13.97 14.44 -9.51
N LEU A 198 14.68 15.54 -9.25
CA LEU A 198 16.06 15.51 -8.75
C LEU A 198 16.15 14.81 -7.39
N SER A 199 15.25 15.13 -6.45
CA SER A 199 15.20 14.46 -5.16
C SER A 199 14.88 12.97 -5.28
N SER A 200 14.03 12.59 -6.24
CA SER A 200 13.75 11.18 -6.56
C SER A 200 14.99 10.47 -7.11
N VAL A 201 15.75 11.11 -8.01
CA VAL A 201 17.03 10.60 -8.52
C VAL A 201 18.00 10.33 -7.38
N ILE A 202 18.14 11.26 -6.44
CA ILE A 202 19.01 11.10 -5.27
C ILE A 202 18.54 9.91 -4.41
N ALA A 203 17.25 9.82 -4.11
CA ALA A 203 16.70 8.72 -3.32
C ALA A 203 16.91 7.35 -3.98
N ILE A 204 16.63 7.24 -5.28
CA ILE A 204 16.84 6.00 -6.05
C ILE A 204 18.32 5.65 -6.11
N ALA A 205 19.21 6.62 -6.34
CA ALA A 205 20.65 6.38 -6.36
C ALA A 205 21.19 5.89 -5.01
N LEU A 206 20.68 6.42 -3.89
CA LEU A 206 21.04 5.95 -2.55
C LEU A 206 20.54 4.52 -2.28
N ILE A 207 19.29 4.22 -2.65
CA ILE A 207 18.71 2.88 -2.50
C ILE A 207 19.50 1.88 -3.35
N PHE A 208 19.68 2.18 -4.63
CA PHE A 208 20.41 1.32 -5.56
C PHE A 208 21.88 1.16 -5.16
N GLY A 209 22.53 2.24 -4.72
CA GLY A 209 23.90 2.19 -4.22
C GLY A 209 24.05 1.32 -2.97
N SER A 210 23.05 1.31 -2.08
CA SER A 210 23.04 0.40 -0.92
C SER A 210 22.82 -1.06 -1.32
N ALA A 211 21.90 -1.33 -2.25
CA ALA A 211 21.67 -2.66 -2.80
C ALA A 211 22.92 -3.22 -3.51
N ALA A 212 23.54 -2.42 -4.38
CA ALA A 212 24.75 -2.81 -5.12
C ALA A 212 25.93 -3.14 -4.20
N ARG A 213 26.09 -2.41 -3.08
CA ARG A 213 27.12 -2.72 -2.08
C ARG A 213 26.89 -4.05 -1.38
N ILE A 214 25.63 -4.42 -1.15
CA ILE A 214 25.27 -5.66 -0.46
C ILE A 214 25.36 -6.86 -1.41
N SER A 215 24.92 -6.72 -2.66
CA SER A 215 25.11 -7.74 -3.70
C SER A 215 26.59 -8.13 -3.84
N LYS A 216 27.49 -7.14 -3.84
CA LYS A 216 28.94 -7.38 -3.85
C LYS A 216 29.46 -8.14 -2.64
N ARG A 217 28.81 -8.02 -1.47
CA ARG A 217 29.19 -8.79 -0.27
C ARG A 217 28.68 -10.22 -0.30
N LEU A 218 27.55 -10.44 -0.98
CA LEU A 218 26.93 -11.75 -1.14
C LEU A 218 27.49 -12.54 -2.33
N ASP A 219 28.47 -11.97 -3.05
CA ASP A 219 29.05 -12.53 -4.29
C ASP A 219 27.98 -12.81 -5.38
N GLU A 220 26.87 -12.08 -5.33
CA GLU A 220 25.82 -12.15 -6.33
C GLU A 220 26.09 -11.14 -7.45
N ASP A 221 26.01 -11.59 -8.70
CA ASP A 221 26.16 -10.74 -9.88
C ASP A 221 24.99 -9.74 -9.95
N PHE A 222 25.29 -8.47 -9.67
CA PHE A 222 24.29 -7.42 -9.64
C PHE A 222 23.92 -6.98 -11.06
N GLN A 223 23.00 -7.72 -11.67
CA GLN A 223 22.47 -7.38 -12.98
C GLN A 223 21.58 -6.13 -12.88
N GLY A 224 21.75 -5.16 -13.80
CA GLY A 224 20.87 -3.98 -13.86
C GLY A 224 21.54 -2.62 -13.66
N ILE A 225 22.85 -2.56 -13.34
CA ILE A 225 23.54 -1.28 -13.05
C ILE A 225 23.46 -0.33 -14.23
N ALA A 226 23.67 -0.85 -15.44
CA ALA A 226 23.65 -0.02 -16.64
C ALA A 226 22.24 0.49 -16.97
N GLU A 227 21.23 -0.33 -16.73
CA GLU A 227 19.82 -0.03 -16.96
C GLU A 227 19.34 1.06 -15.99
N VAL A 228 19.67 0.92 -14.71
CA VAL A 228 19.36 1.94 -13.70
C VAL A 228 20.17 3.22 -13.95
N GLY A 229 21.45 3.11 -14.30
CA GLY A 229 22.27 4.27 -14.66
C GLY A 229 21.73 5.04 -15.86
N LEU A 230 21.28 4.34 -16.91
CA LEU A 230 20.64 4.95 -18.07
C LEU A 230 19.36 5.69 -17.65
N PHE A 231 18.51 5.05 -16.84
CA PHE A 231 17.27 5.64 -16.34
C PHE A 231 17.52 6.92 -15.52
N LEU A 232 18.47 6.88 -14.58
CA LEU A 232 18.85 8.06 -13.79
C LEU A 232 19.40 9.18 -14.67
N THR A 233 20.15 8.84 -15.72
CA THR A 233 20.65 9.81 -16.70
C THR A 233 19.50 10.51 -17.43
N TRP A 234 18.50 9.75 -17.89
CA TRP A 234 17.30 10.33 -18.52
C TRP A 234 16.55 11.27 -17.57
N LEU A 235 16.37 10.87 -16.31
CA LEU A 235 15.75 11.74 -15.30
C LEU A 235 16.55 13.03 -15.09
N LEU A 236 17.89 12.97 -15.05
CA LEU A 236 18.73 14.17 -14.94
C LEU A 236 18.60 15.11 -16.14
N LEU A 237 18.43 14.57 -17.35
CA LEU A 237 18.13 15.39 -18.53
C LEU A 237 16.78 16.10 -18.38
N LEU A 238 15.76 15.41 -17.84
CA LEU A 238 14.47 16.04 -17.53
C LEU A 238 14.59 17.12 -16.45
N VAL A 239 15.43 16.92 -15.42
CA VAL A 239 15.72 17.98 -14.43
C VAL A 239 16.30 19.21 -15.13
N GLY A 240 17.28 19.03 -16.02
CA GLY A 240 17.84 20.12 -16.81
C GLY A 240 16.78 20.81 -17.68
N TRP A 241 15.92 20.03 -18.33
CA TRP A 241 14.81 20.56 -19.13
C TRP A 241 13.86 21.43 -18.31
N PHE A 242 13.31 20.88 -17.23
CA PHE A 242 12.32 21.56 -16.39
C PHE A 242 12.89 22.76 -15.64
N TRP A 243 14.18 22.74 -15.31
CA TRP A 243 14.81 23.84 -14.60
C TRP A 243 15.14 25.04 -15.50
N PHE A 244 15.66 24.78 -16.71
CA PHE A 244 16.22 25.86 -17.56
C PHE A 244 15.32 26.26 -18.73
N PHE A 245 14.53 25.35 -19.29
CA PHE A 245 13.89 25.56 -20.59
C PHE A 245 12.36 25.52 -20.53
N ALA A 246 11.78 24.69 -19.66
CA ALA A 246 10.35 24.41 -19.67
C ALA A 246 9.44 25.64 -19.48
N GLY A 247 9.93 26.69 -18.83
CA GLY A 247 9.17 27.93 -18.59
C GLY A 247 8.80 28.68 -19.87
N ASP A 248 9.53 28.48 -20.97
CA ASP A 248 9.26 29.11 -22.27
C ASP A 248 8.21 28.34 -23.10
N PHE A 249 7.76 27.19 -22.60
CA PHE A 249 6.84 26.29 -23.30
C PHE A 249 5.55 26.12 -22.51
N ASN A 250 4.44 25.90 -23.23
CA ASN A 250 3.19 25.55 -22.56
C ASN A 250 3.22 24.09 -22.05
N THR A 251 2.23 23.74 -21.22
CA THR A 251 2.12 22.42 -20.61
C THR A 251 2.08 21.27 -21.63
N TYR A 252 1.36 21.43 -22.76
CA TYR A 252 1.25 20.40 -23.79
C TYR A 252 2.59 20.17 -24.52
N GLN A 253 3.33 21.25 -24.79
CA GLN A 253 4.66 21.17 -25.40
C GLN A 253 5.66 20.49 -24.46
N ASN A 254 5.65 20.85 -23.16
CA ASN A 254 6.46 20.17 -22.16
C ASN A 254 6.14 18.67 -22.08
N PHE A 255 4.86 18.28 -22.11
CA PHE A 255 4.49 16.86 -22.19
C PHE A 255 5.01 16.18 -23.46
N ALA A 256 4.90 16.82 -24.62
CA ALA A 256 5.42 16.26 -25.87
C ALA A 256 6.93 15.98 -25.78
N ILE A 257 7.70 16.88 -25.15
CA ILE A 257 9.14 16.72 -24.96
C ILE A 257 9.47 15.56 -24.03
N VAL A 258 8.71 15.41 -22.94
CA VAL A 258 8.82 14.23 -22.06
C VAL A 258 8.57 12.94 -22.86
N PHE A 259 7.50 12.87 -23.65
CA PHE A 259 7.19 11.68 -24.46
C PHE A 259 8.25 11.38 -25.52
N ILE A 260 8.71 12.38 -26.26
CA ILE A 260 9.77 12.22 -27.27
C ILE A 260 11.05 11.71 -26.60
N SER A 261 11.46 12.33 -25.48
CA SER A 261 12.65 11.89 -24.74
C SER A 261 12.52 10.47 -24.19
N MET A 262 11.32 10.07 -23.76
CA MET A 262 11.01 8.73 -23.28
C MET A 262 11.09 7.70 -24.41
N ILE A 263 10.60 8.02 -25.61
CA ILE A 263 10.72 7.15 -26.79
C ILE A 263 12.21 6.95 -27.16
N LEU A 264 12.99 8.03 -27.16
CA LEU A 264 14.44 7.95 -27.42
C LEU A 264 15.15 7.07 -26.38
N PHE A 265 14.86 7.29 -25.10
CA PHE A 265 15.36 6.48 -24.01
C PHE A 265 14.98 5.01 -24.16
N ALA A 266 13.72 4.71 -24.44
CA ALA A 266 13.22 3.35 -24.65
C ALA A 266 13.89 2.67 -25.85
N GLY A 267 14.14 3.41 -26.94
CA GLY A 267 14.90 2.93 -28.08
C GLY A 267 16.32 2.52 -27.72
N ILE A 268 17.04 3.35 -26.94
CA ILE A 268 18.40 3.04 -26.47
C ILE A 268 18.38 1.82 -25.55
N ALA A 269 17.45 1.76 -24.60
CA ALA A 269 17.28 0.63 -23.69
C ALA A 269 16.97 -0.67 -24.45
N PHE A 270 16.10 -0.61 -25.47
CA PHE A 270 15.74 -1.76 -26.31
C PHE A 270 16.93 -2.30 -27.10
N ILE A 271 17.72 -1.42 -27.74
CA ILE A 271 18.91 -1.83 -28.50
C ILE A 271 19.93 -2.53 -27.59
N ARG A 272 20.11 -2.01 -26.36
CA ARG A 272 20.99 -2.62 -25.37
C ARG A 272 20.44 -3.96 -24.87
N GLY A 273 19.15 -4.03 -24.56
CA GLY A 273 18.47 -5.24 -24.12
C GLY A 273 18.55 -6.36 -25.17
N ARG A 274 18.36 -6.04 -26.45
CA ARG A 274 18.41 -7.02 -27.55
C ARG A 274 19.73 -7.79 -27.59
N LYS A 275 20.87 -7.14 -27.33
CA LYS A 275 22.18 -7.82 -27.26
C LYS A 275 22.25 -8.86 -26.15
N LYS A 276 21.56 -8.62 -25.03
CA LYS A 276 21.52 -9.57 -23.89
C LYS A 276 20.61 -10.77 -24.18
N TRP A 277 19.50 -10.54 -24.89
CA TRP A 277 18.57 -11.60 -25.30
C TRP A 277 19.20 -12.59 -26.29
N THR A 278 19.96 -12.11 -27.28
CA THR A 278 20.64 -12.99 -28.24
C THR A 278 21.68 -13.88 -27.56
N THR A 279 22.37 -13.36 -26.55
CA THR A 279 23.32 -14.17 -25.76
C THR A 279 22.62 -15.23 -24.91
N MET A 280 21.44 -14.95 -24.35
CA MET A 280 20.69 -15.96 -23.59
C MET A 280 20.16 -17.09 -24.49
N SER A 281 19.64 -16.75 -25.68
CA SER A 281 19.20 -17.79 -26.63
C SER A 281 20.34 -18.67 -27.11
N GLU A 282 21.55 -18.12 -27.25
CA GLU A 282 22.75 -18.89 -27.59
C GLU A 282 23.19 -19.83 -26.45
N LEU A 283 23.02 -19.40 -25.19
CA LEU A 283 23.32 -20.24 -24.02
C LEU A 283 22.28 -21.36 -23.83
N GLU A 284 21.00 -21.10 -24.10
CA GLU A 284 19.95 -22.12 -24.06
C GLU A 284 20.17 -23.18 -25.16
N GLU A 285 20.57 -22.78 -26.39
CA GLU A 285 20.88 -23.73 -27.46
C GLU A 285 22.09 -24.64 -27.18
N LEU A 286 22.98 -24.25 -26.28
CA LEU A 286 24.13 -25.06 -25.86
C LEU A 286 23.76 -26.15 -24.84
N ASP A 287 22.68 -25.95 -24.05
CA ASP A 287 22.26 -26.87 -22.99
C ASP A 287 21.39 -28.04 -23.53
N PHE A 288 20.83 -27.91 -24.74
CA PHE A 288 19.98 -28.95 -25.36
C PHE A 288 20.74 -29.92 -26.30
N LYS A 289 22.08 -29.90 -26.32
CA LYS A 289 22.89 -30.72 -27.24
C LYS A 289 23.61 -31.92 -26.62
N ASP A 290 23.38 -32.21 -25.34
CA ASP A 290 23.82 -33.45 -24.66
C ASP A 290 22.63 -34.36 -24.34
#